data_AF-A0A1W5D4L6-F1
#
_entry.id   AF-A0A1W5D4L6-F1
#
_cell.length_a   1.000
_cell.length_b   1.000
_cell.length_c   1.000
_cell.angle_alpha   90.00
_cell.angle_beta   90.00
_cell.angle_gamma   90.00
#
_symmetry.space_group_name_H-M   'P 1'
#
loop_
_entity.id
_entity.type
_entity.pdbx_description
1 polymer ?
#
loop_
_entity_poly.entity_id
_entity_poly.type
_entity_poly.pdbx_seq_one_letter_code
_entity_poly.pdbx_strand_id
1 'polypeptide(L)'
;MHSTLVRAQNVFGFFTTVAFCIGALVALSVLISPQTPSATVELRNVQVVKGRPHYYSNKKEEYAHIKFDLDADFSSLFTWNTKQLFIYILASYPSTHASTPPSRAIIWDQIIPSPQQQHPYNPLTILGLSPSSSPLGPLLAKTPSSPPPGKLHLPNTRPKYQITDISGRLARRENVTLEVGWNVQPWPARGTTHFLPRHFLRPIENGHDVTRRFFAYRGSPSQRSGTKRSGSAKLRAEREAAKGLSWMRL
;
A
#
# COMPACT_ATOMS: atom_id res chain seq x y z
N MET A 1 49.73 -43.52 16.68
CA MET A 1 48.86 -42.63 17.46
C MET A 1 48.17 -41.57 16.59
N HIS A 2 47.47 -41.99 15.53
CA HIS A 2 46.58 -41.12 14.75
C HIS A 2 45.38 -41.96 14.30
N SER A 3 44.41 -42.15 15.20
CA SER A 3 43.15 -42.81 14.84
C SER A 3 42.30 -41.86 13.98
N THR A 4 41.55 -42.40 13.02
CA THR A 4 40.59 -41.65 12.20
C THR A 4 39.60 -40.86 13.06
N LEU A 5 39.26 -41.40 14.23
CA LEU A 5 38.39 -40.74 15.22
C LEU A 5 39.00 -39.46 15.79
N VAL A 6 40.30 -39.42 16.05
CA VAL A 6 40.99 -38.21 16.55
C VAL A 6 41.04 -37.11 15.47
N ARG A 7 41.18 -37.50 14.20
CA ARG A 7 41.13 -36.54 13.07
C ARG A 7 39.73 -35.96 12.89
N ALA A 8 38.69 -36.80 12.99
CA ALA A 8 37.30 -36.36 12.92
C ALA A 8 36.93 -35.39 14.05
N GLN A 9 37.35 -35.70 15.29
CA GLN A 9 37.19 -34.82 16.46
C GLN A 9 37.75 -33.41 16.21
N ASN A 10 38.97 -33.32 15.67
CA ASN A 10 39.62 -32.03 15.40
C ASN A 10 38.92 -31.23 14.29
N VAL A 11 38.47 -31.89 13.23
CA VAL A 11 37.72 -31.23 12.14
C VAL A 11 36.37 -30.73 12.64
N PHE A 12 35.66 -31.52 13.44
CA PHE A 12 34.39 -31.11 14.03
C PHE A 12 34.57 -29.95 15.03
N GLY A 13 35.63 -30.00 15.86
CA GLY A 13 36.00 -28.90 16.74
C GLY A 13 36.30 -27.60 15.97
N PHE A 14 37.08 -27.69 14.90
CA PHE A 14 37.33 -26.52 14.04
C PHE A 14 36.04 -25.99 13.40
N PHE A 15 35.23 -26.85 12.80
CA PHE A 15 33.95 -26.45 12.20
C PHE A 15 33.03 -25.74 13.19
N THR A 16 32.86 -26.29 14.39
CA THR A 16 32.00 -25.70 15.42
C THR A 16 32.54 -24.35 15.89
N THR A 17 33.86 -24.21 16.12
CA THR A 17 34.44 -22.90 16.49
C THR A 17 34.22 -21.83 15.42
N VAL A 18 34.40 -22.17 14.14
CA VAL A 18 34.13 -21.24 13.02
C VAL A 18 32.65 -20.90 12.95
N ALA A 19 31.76 -21.89 13.09
CA ALA A 19 30.31 -21.67 13.11
C ALA A 19 29.86 -20.75 14.25
N PHE A 20 30.41 -20.94 15.46
CA PHE A 20 30.15 -20.06 16.60
C PHE A 20 30.70 -18.65 16.39
N CYS A 21 31.91 -18.50 15.82
CA CYS A 21 32.47 -17.18 15.52
C CYS A 21 31.60 -16.41 14.50
N ILE A 22 31.16 -17.08 13.43
CA ILE A 22 30.27 -16.48 12.44
C ILE A 22 28.91 -16.17 13.07
N GLY A 23 28.35 -17.08 13.86
CA GLY A 23 27.10 -16.86 14.59
C GLY A 23 27.18 -15.64 15.52
N ALA A 24 28.29 -15.48 16.23
CA ALA A 24 28.54 -14.32 17.09
C ALA A 24 28.64 -13.01 16.28
N LEU A 25 29.30 -13.02 15.12
CA LEU A 25 29.37 -11.86 14.24
C LEU A 25 27.98 -11.49 13.68
N VAL A 26 27.17 -12.47 13.30
CA VAL A 26 25.78 -12.25 12.86
C VAL A 26 24.94 -11.67 13.99
N ALA A 27 25.07 -12.19 15.21
CA ALA A 27 24.38 -11.64 16.38
C ALA A 27 24.81 -10.20 16.68
N LEU A 28 26.10 -9.89 16.59
CA LEU A 28 26.62 -8.53 16.78
C LEU A 28 26.14 -7.59 15.66
N SER A 29 26.01 -8.07 14.43
CA SER A 29 25.48 -7.27 13.31
C SER A 29 24.06 -6.75 13.56
N VAL A 30 23.23 -7.46 14.33
CA VAL A 30 21.88 -6.99 14.69
C VAL A 30 21.94 -5.75 15.59
N LEU A 31 22.98 -5.63 16.42
CA LEU A 31 23.18 -4.47 17.30
C LEU A 31 23.63 -3.22 16.53
N ILE A 32 24.33 -3.39 15.39
CA ILE A 32 24.84 -2.27 14.58
C ILE A 32 23.74 -1.64 13.72
N SER A 33 22.73 -2.40 13.31
CA SER A 33 21.67 -1.95 12.38
C SER A 33 20.26 -2.16 12.97
N PRO A 34 19.86 -1.40 14.01
CA PRO A 34 18.55 -1.55 14.62
C PRO A 34 17.43 -1.29 13.60
N GLN A 35 16.44 -2.18 13.57
CA GLN A 35 15.30 -2.13 12.65
C GLN A 35 14.10 -1.54 13.39
N THR A 36 14.05 -0.21 13.50
CA THR A 36 12.96 0.52 14.20
C THR A 36 12.13 1.34 13.22
N PRO A 37 11.31 0.69 12.35
CA PRO A 37 10.39 1.43 11.49
C PRO A 37 9.31 2.11 12.31
N SER A 38 8.84 3.27 11.85
CA SER A 38 7.75 4.01 12.47
C SER A 38 6.71 4.35 11.42
N ALA A 39 5.43 4.14 11.71
CA ALA A 39 4.35 4.45 10.77
C ALA A 39 3.10 4.91 11.51
N THR A 40 2.66 6.13 11.21
CA THR A 40 1.44 6.71 11.75
C THR A 40 0.44 6.92 10.63
N VAL A 41 -0.77 6.40 10.83
CA VAL A 41 -1.89 6.59 9.90
C VAL A 41 -3.00 7.34 10.60
N GLU A 42 -3.43 8.45 9.99
CA GLU A 42 -4.55 9.23 10.47
C GLU A 42 -5.71 9.16 9.48
N LEU A 43 -6.92 8.99 10.01
CA LEU A 43 -8.11 9.04 9.17
C LEU A 43 -8.52 10.49 8.93
N ARG A 44 -8.74 10.85 7.65
CA ARG A 44 -9.31 12.15 7.28
C ARG A 44 -10.81 12.09 7.04
N ASN A 45 -11.26 11.14 6.22
CA ASN A 45 -12.67 11.10 5.81
C ASN A 45 -13.09 9.67 5.44
N VAL A 46 -14.27 9.27 5.91
CA VAL A 46 -14.91 8.01 5.52
C VAL A 46 -16.27 8.34 4.94
N GLN A 47 -16.49 7.93 3.70
CA GLN A 47 -17.77 8.07 3.03
C GLN A 47 -18.28 6.70 2.64
N VAL A 48 -19.47 6.33 3.09
CA VAL A 48 -20.11 5.09 2.66
C VAL A 48 -21.14 5.43 1.58
N VAL A 49 -20.95 4.88 0.39
CA VAL A 49 -21.80 5.11 -0.77
C VAL A 49 -22.44 3.78 -1.17
N LYS A 50 -23.75 3.79 -1.38
CA LYS A 50 -24.49 2.64 -1.89
C LYS A 50 -24.58 2.71 -3.41
N GLY A 51 -24.00 1.74 -4.11
CA GLY A 51 -23.86 1.77 -5.57
C GLY A 51 -23.68 0.39 -6.20
N ARG A 52 -23.28 0.35 -7.47
CA ARG A 52 -22.87 -0.88 -8.16
C ARG A 52 -21.32 -0.92 -8.13
N PRO A 53 -20.68 -2.02 -7.69
CA PRO A 53 -19.21 -2.12 -7.54
C PRO A 53 -18.50 -2.10 -8.89
N HIS A 54 -19.09 -2.88 -9.80
CA HIS A 54 -18.62 -3.11 -11.15
C HIS A 54 -19.79 -2.87 -12.08
N TYR A 55 -19.49 -2.34 -13.26
CA TYR A 55 -20.49 -2.01 -14.27
C TYR A 55 -21.44 -3.19 -14.57
N TYR A 56 -20.91 -4.41 -14.51
CA TYR A 56 -21.63 -5.65 -14.79
C TYR A 56 -22.33 -6.30 -13.58
N SER A 57 -22.16 -5.78 -12.36
CA SER A 57 -22.85 -6.35 -11.19
C SER A 57 -24.28 -5.82 -11.09
N ASN A 58 -25.25 -6.72 -10.98
CA ASN A 58 -26.67 -6.38 -10.78
C ASN A 58 -26.99 -6.05 -9.31
N LYS A 59 -26.09 -6.36 -8.38
CA LYS A 59 -26.28 -6.13 -6.95
C LYS A 59 -25.81 -4.73 -6.56
N LYS A 60 -26.62 -4.05 -5.75
CA LYS A 60 -26.26 -2.77 -5.13
C LYS A 60 -25.69 -3.05 -3.75
N GLU A 61 -24.44 -2.67 -3.51
CA GLU A 61 -23.76 -2.87 -2.23
C GLU A 61 -23.24 -1.53 -1.69
N GLU A 62 -22.82 -1.54 -0.43
CA GLU A 62 -22.26 -0.37 0.25
C GLU A 62 -20.73 -0.40 0.17
N TYR A 63 -20.14 0.67 -0.37
CA TYR A 63 -18.69 0.86 -0.50
C TYR A 63 -18.22 1.94 0.46
N ALA A 64 -17.08 1.73 1.12
CA ALA A 64 -16.41 2.81 1.83
C ALA A 64 -15.30 3.43 0.97
N HIS A 65 -15.33 4.76 0.87
CA HIS A 65 -14.21 5.59 0.43
C HIS A 65 -13.52 6.15 1.67
N ILE A 66 -12.33 5.60 1.96
CA ILE A 66 -11.54 5.94 3.14
C ILE A 66 -10.36 6.78 2.69
N LYS A 67 -10.35 8.07 3.05
CA LYS A 67 -9.22 8.96 2.88
C LYS A 67 -8.41 9.01 4.18
N PHE A 68 -7.10 8.94 4.03
CA PHE A 68 -6.17 8.88 5.13
C PHE A 68 -4.94 9.74 4.85
N ASP A 69 -4.25 10.09 5.92
CA ASP A 69 -2.89 10.62 5.90
C ASP A 69 -1.97 9.52 6.41
N LEU A 70 -0.88 9.29 5.69
CA LEU A 70 0.16 8.35 6.11
C LEU A 70 1.47 9.14 6.29
N ASP A 71 2.04 9.03 7.48
CA ASP A 71 3.39 9.47 7.78
C ASP A 71 4.19 8.26 8.26
N ALA A 72 5.16 7.82 7.47
CA ALA A 72 5.94 6.64 7.79
C ALA A 72 7.42 6.78 7.44
N ASP A 73 8.27 6.32 8.36
CA ASP A 73 9.70 6.18 8.19
C ASP A 73 10.08 4.69 8.22
N PHE A 74 10.33 4.16 7.04
CA PHE A 74 10.83 2.82 6.79
C PHE A 74 12.31 2.81 6.39
N SER A 75 13.03 3.93 6.52
CA SER A 75 14.43 4.01 6.09
C SER A 75 15.31 2.98 6.80
N SER A 76 15.00 2.61 8.05
CA SER A 76 15.74 1.57 8.80
C SER A 76 15.65 0.18 8.16
N LEU A 77 14.58 -0.11 7.41
CA LEU A 77 14.34 -1.41 6.76
C LEU A 77 15.15 -1.60 5.47
N PHE A 78 15.72 -0.52 4.94
CA PHE A 78 16.60 -0.57 3.77
C PHE A 78 18.01 -0.93 4.20
N THR A 79 18.31 -2.22 4.19
CA THR A 79 19.66 -2.76 4.40
C THR A 79 20.32 -3.11 3.07
N TRP A 80 21.58 -3.56 3.12
CA TRP A 80 22.29 -4.08 1.94
C TRP A 80 21.57 -5.27 1.26
N ASN A 81 20.75 -6.03 2.01
CA ASN A 81 20.02 -7.18 1.48
C ASN A 81 18.59 -6.85 1.03
N THR A 82 18.11 -5.61 1.20
CA THR A 82 16.72 -5.28 0.86
C THR A 82 16.61 -4.90 -0.63
N LYS A 83 15.82 -5.65 -1.40
CA LYS A 83 15.54 -5.33 -2.80
C LYS A 83 14.41 -4.31 -2.92
N GLN A 84 13.29 -4.63 -2.28
CA GLN A 84 12.08 -3.81 -2.31
C GLN A 84 11.27 -3.99 -1.02
N LEU A 85 10.51 -2.96 -0.67
CA LEU A 85 9.61 -2.92 0.46
C LEU A 85 8.18 -2.84 -0.06
N PHE A 86 7.30 -3.72 0.41
CA PHE A 86 5.88 -3.69 0.10
C PHE A 86 5.10 -3.17 1.29
N ILE A 87 4.51 -1.98 1.18
CA ILE A 87 3.71 -1.36 2.23
C ILE A 87 2.25 -1.45 1.84
N TYR A 88 1.39 -1.68 2.81
CA TYR A 88 -0.05 -1.74 2.61
C TYR A 88 -0.79 -1.20 3.83
N ILE A 89 -1.96 -0.64 3.59
CA ILE A 89 -2.88 -0.17 4.64
C ILE A 89 -4.09 -1.09 4.63
N LEU A 90 -4.39 -1.65 5.79
CA LEU A 90 -5.56 -2.48 6.02
C LEU A 90 -6.65 -1.68 6.73
N ALA A 91 -7.88 -1.82 6.25
CA ALA A 91 -9.06 -1.58 7.05
C ALA A 91 -9.41 -2.87 7.78
N SER A 92 -9.32 -2.84 9.11
CA SER A 92 -9.68 -3.93 10.01
C SER A 92 -11.03 -3.62 10.63
N TYR A 93 -11.96 -4.56 10.57
CA TYR A 93 -13.31 -4.39 11.11
C TYR A 93 -13.71 -5.60 11.97
N PRO A 94 -14.26 -5.36 13.17
CA PRO A 94 -14.56 -6.41 14.11
C PRO A 94 -15.65 -7.33 13.56
N SER A 95 -15.53 -8.62 13.87
CA SER A 95 -16.57 -9.59 13.53
C SER A 95 -17.81 -9.37 14.38
N THR A 96 -18.97 -9.78 13.85
CA THR A 96 -20.25 -9.76 14.58
C THR A 96 -20.29 -10.83 15.68
N HIS A 97 -19.48 -11.89 15.56
CA HIS A 97 -19.37 -12.96 16.55
C HIS A 97 -18.04 -12.89 17.27
N ALA A 98 -18.07 -12.96 18.61
CA ALA A 98 -16.88 -12.88 19.45
C ALA A 98 -15.86 -14.01 19.21
N SER A 99 -16.30 -15.15 18.66
CA SER A 99 -15.45 -16.30 18.33
C SER A 99 -14.74 -16.19 16.98
N THR A 100 -15.05 -15.19 16.17
CA THR A 100 -14.54 -15.06 14.79
C THR A 100 -13.50 -13.93 14.72
N PRO A 101 -12.35 -14.14 14.05
CA PRO A 101 -11.34 -13.10 13.91
C PRO A 101 -11.88 -11.87 13.16
N PRO A 102 -11.30 -10.68 13.39
CA PRO A 102 -11.66 -9.48 12.64
C PRO A 102 -11.37 -9.67 11.16
N SER A 103 -12.25 -9.12 10.32
CA SER A 103 -12.06 -9.12 8.87
C SER A 103 -11.15 -7.96 8.49
N ARG A 104 -10.17 -8.22 7.61
CA ARG A 104 -9.19 -7.23 7.17
C ARG A 104 -9.23 -7.13 5.65
N ALA A 105 -9.20 -5.91 5.14
CA ALA A 105 -9.16 -5.64 3.70
C ALA A 105 -8.13 -4.56 3.38
N ILE A 106 -7.33 -4.78 2.34
CA ILE A 106 -6.32 -3.80 1.90
C ILE A 106 -7.01 -2.68 1.12
N ILE A 107 -6.80 -1.44 1.53
CA ILE A 107 -7.36 -0.26 0.86
C ILE A 107 -6.34 0.47 -0.03
N TRP A 108 -5.06 0.30 0.28
CA TRP A 108 -3.96 0.96 -0.40
C TRP A 108 -2.67 0.16 -0.22
N ASP A 109 -1.80 0.22 -1.22
CA ASP A 109 -0.50 -0.45 -1.24
C ASP A 109 0.54 0.43 -1.95
N GLN A 110 1.81 0.24 -1.68
CA GLN A 110 2.90 0.80 -2.48
C GLN A 110 4.15 -0.06 -2.38
N ILE A 111 4.83 -0.24 -3.51
CA ILE A 111 6.14 -0.87 -3.57
C ILE A 111 7.18 0.24 -3.61
N ILE A 112 8.08 0.25 -2.62
CA ILE A 112 9.26 1.11 -2.60
C ILE A 112 10.48 0.27 -2.98
N PRO A 113 11.09 0.50 -4.15
CA PRO A 113 12.34 -0.17 -4.50
C PRO A 113 13.52 0.41 -3.70
N SER A 114 14.53 -0.41 -3.48
CA SER A 114 15.80 0.03 -2.87
C SER A 114 16.47 1.14 -3.69
N PRO A 115 17.21 2.07 -3.05
CA PRO A 115 17.92 3.13 -3.77
C PRO A 115 18.87 2.62 -4.85
N GLN A 116 19.44 1.42 -4.67
CA GLN A 116 20.28 0.75 -5.66
C GLN A 116 19.49 0.38 -6.93
N GLN A 117 18.21 0.05 -6.80
CA GLN A 117 17.31 -0.26 -7.93
C GLN A 117 16.63 0.99 -8.50
N GLN A 118 16.51 2.07 -7.71
CA GLN A 118 15.88 3.33 -8.14
C GLN A 118 16.70 4.09 -9.20
N HIS A 119 17.94 3.67 -9.49
CA HIS A 119 18.66 4.23 -10.61
C HIS A 119 17.83 4.00 -11.87
N PRO A 120 17.27 5.06 -12.49
CA PRO A 120 16.42 4.88 -13.65
C PRO A 120 17.28 4.21 -14.71
N TYR A 121 16.79 3.11 -15.26
CA TYR A 121 17.30 2.55 -16.51
C TYR A 121 17.09 3.60 -17.61
N ASN A 122 17.92 4.63 -17.63
CA ASN A 122 18.05 5.51 -18.76
C ASN A 122 19.01 4.79 -19.72
N PRO A 123 18.56 4.34 -20.91
CA PRO A 123 19.42 3.67 -21.86
C PRO A 123 20.62 4.54 -22.27
N LEU A 124 20.53 5.87 -22.14
CA LEU A 124 21.63 6.79 -22.38
C LEU A 124 22.75 6.68 -21.33
N THR A 125 22.43 6.39 -20.07
CA THR A 125 23.41 6.23 -19.00
C THR A 125 24.22 4.94 -19.15
N ILE A 126 23.62 3.87 -19.70
CA ILE A 126 24.32 2.63 -20.06
C ILE A 126 25.34 2.87 -21.19
N LEU A 127 25.05 3.82 -22.06
CA LEU A 127 25.94 4.24 -23.15
C LEU A 127 26.95 5.33 -22.73
N GLY A 128 27.00 5.71 -21.44
CA GLY A 128 27.88 6.79 -20.96
C GLY A 128 27.47 8.20 -21.41
N LEU A 129 26.27 8.35 -21.98
CA LEU A 129 25.73 9.62 -22.45
C LEU A 129 24.96 10.28 -21.32
N SER A 130 25.58 11.27 -20.68
CA SER A 130 24.92 12.11 -19.67
C SER A 130 23.82 12.96 -20.33
N PRO A 131 22.58 12.98 -19.80
CA PRO A 131 21.48 13.78 -20.35
C PRO A 131 21.73 15.30 -20.28
N SER A 132 22.80 15.72 -19.58
CA SER A 132 23.26 17.10 -19.44
C SER A 132 23.64 17.79 -20.76
N SER A 133 23.92 17.06 -21.83
CA SER A 133 24.32 17.65 -23.12
C SER A 133 23.17 17.82 -24.11
N SER A 134 21.96 17.37 -23.76
CA SER A 134 20.80 17.47 -24.64
C SER A 134 19.98 18.74 -24.37
N PRO A 135 19.45 19.41 -25.41
CA PRO A 135 18.61 20.62 -25.25
C PRO A 135 17.30 20.37 -24.50
N LEU A 136 16.92 19.11 -24.23
CA LEU A 136 15.82 18.70 -23.34
C LEU A 136 16.23 18.45 -21.88
N GLY A 137 17.52 18.54 -21.54
CA GLY A 137 18.07 18.33 -20.20
C GLY A 137 17.35 19.10 -19.07
N PRO A 138 16.96 20.37 -19.25
CA PRO A 138 16.25 21.13 -18.21
C PRO A 138 14.85 20.58 -17.87
N LEU A 139 14.20 19.89 -18.81
CA LEU A 139 12.87 19.29 -18.61
C LEU A 139 12.95 17.93 -17.89
N LEU A 140 14.08 17.23 -18.02
CA LEU A 140 14.37 15.97 -17.32
C LEU A 140 15.01 16.19 -15.94
N ALA A 141 15.75 17.28 -15.76
CA ALA A 141 16.42 17.64 -14.51
C ALA A 141 15.47 18.17 -13.43
N LYS A 142 14.25 18.58 -13.80
CA LYS A 142 13.20 18.98 -12.85
C LYS A 142 12.44 17.76 -12.29
N THR A 143 13.17 16.71 -11.91
CA THR A 143 12.64 15.72 -10.99
C THR A 143 13.07 16.19 -9.60
N PRO A 144 12.16 16.60 -8.71
CA PRO A 144 12.54 17.05 -7.37
C PRO A 144 13.40 15.96 -6.73
N SER A 145 14.53 16.37 -6.13
CA SER A 145 15.45 15.51 -5.37
C SER A 145 14.66 14.41 -4.68
N SER A 146 14.81 13.17 -5.16
CA SER A 146 13.99 12.05 -4.68
C SER A 146 14.10 11.99 -3.16
N PRO A 147 12.98 11.97 -2.41
CA PRO A 147 13.01 11.81 -0.97
C PRO A 147 13.90 10.62 -0.58
N PRO A 148 14.58 10.67 0.58
CA PRO A 148 15.34 9.53 1.07
C PRO A 148 14.48 8.26 1.01
N PRO A 149 15.02 7.15 0.48
CA PRO A 149 14.25 5.92 0.33
C PRO A 149 13.69 5.48 1.69
N GLY A 150 12.39 5.18 1.71
CA GLY A 150 11.69 4.73 2.91
C GLY A 150 10.95 5.80 3.69
N LYS A 151 11.10 7.10 3.39
CA LYS A 151 10.25 8.14 3.99
C LYS A 151 9.02 8.41 3.13
N LEU A 152 7.84 8.18 3.69
CA LEU A 152 6.56 8.38 3.04
C LEU A 152 5.72 9.41 3.81
N HIS A 153 5.45 10.53 3.16
CA HIS A 153 4.49 11.53 3.64
C HIS A 153 3.39 11.67 2.58
N LEU A 154 2.22 11.09 2.87
CA LEU A 154 1.10 10.98 1.93
C LEU A 154 -0.16 11.62 2.52
N PRO A 155 -0.31 12.95 2.43
CA PRO A 155 -1.48 13.66 2.96
C PRO A 155 -2.71 13.53 2.04
N ASN A 156 -3.89 13.36 2.65
CA ASN A 156 -5.20 13.30 2.02
C ASN A 156 -5.25 12.30 0.85
N THR A 157 -4.65 11.14 1.07
CA THR A 157 -4.48 10.11 0.05
C THR A 157 -5.79 9.38 -0.19
N ARG A 158 -6.08 9.16 -1.47
CA ARG A 158 -7.25 8.39 -1.88
C ARG A 158 -6.94 6.89 -1.82
N PRO A 159 -7.91 6.06 -1.42
CA PRO A 159 -7.70 4.62 -1.43
C PRO A 159 -7.59 4.13 -2.87
N LYS A 160 -6.75 3.12 -3.11
CA LYS A 160 -6.68 2.44 -4.41
C LYS A 160 -7.85 1.49 -4.60
N TYR A 161 -8.23 0.81 -3.52
CA TYR A 161 -9.28 -0.19 -3.52
C TYR A 161 -10.45 0.27 -2.67
N GLN A 162 -11.66 0.01 -3.17
CA GLN A 162 -12.88 0.20 -2.42
C GLN A 162 -13.21 -1.10 -1.70
N ILE A 163 -13.65 -1.00 -0.45
CA ILE A 163 -14.01 -2.16 0.35
C ILE A 163 -15.51 -2.29 0.49
N THR A 164 -15.98 -3.53 0.51
CA THR A 164 -17.34 -3.93 0.85
C THR A 164 -17.33 -4.89 2.01
N ASP A 165 -18.47 -5.00 2.68
CA ASP A 165 -18.68 -5.99 3.73
C ASP A 165 -19.56 -7.15 3.23
N ILE A 166 -19.29 -8.36 3.72
CA ILE A 166 -20.07 -9.57 3.43
C ILE A 166 -21.53 -9.43 3.88
N SER A 167 -21.80 -8.63 4.91
CA SER A 167 -23.16 -8.35 5.38
C SER A 167 -23.94 -7.40 4.45
N GLY A 168 -23.26 -6.73 3.51
CA GLY A 168 -23.82 -5.69 2.65
C GLY A 168 -24.20 -4.40 3.39
N ARG A 169 -23.91 -4.28 4.69
CA ARG A 169 -24.22 -3.11 5.54
C ARG A 169 -22.96 -2.55 6.20
N LEU A 170 -22.07 -2.02 5.37
CA LEU A 170 -20.80 -1.46 5.85
C LEU A 170 -21.02 -0.23 6.75
N ALA A 171 -22.07 0.55 6.51
CA ALA A 171 -22.39 1.73 7.34
C ALA A 171 -22.77 1.38 8.79
N ARG A 172 -23.17 0.13 9.08
CA ARG A 172 -23.53 -0.33 10.42
C ARG A 172 -22.33 -0.86 11.20
N ARG A 173 -21.19 -1.11 10.54
CA ARG A 173 -19.99 -1.60 11.22
C ARG A 173 -19.42 -0.48 12.08
N GLU A 174 -19.28 -0.77 13.36
CA GLU A 174 -18.63 0.12 14.32
C GLU A 174 -17.22 -0.41 14.60
N ASN A 175 -16.35 0.44 15.14
CA ASN A 175 -14.98 0.11 15.54
C ASN A 175 -14.10 -0.42 14.41
N VAL A 176 -14.31 0.07 13.19
CA VAL A 176 -13.33 -0.11 12.11
C VAL A 176 -12.01 0.55 12.57
N THR A 177 -10.86 0.03 12.16
CA THR A 177 -9.53 0.58 12.44
C THR A 177 -8.70 0.56 11.17
N LEU A 178 -7.73 1.49 11.07
CA LEU A 178 -6.72 1.45 10.02
C LEU A 178 -5.41 0.94 10.60
N GLU A 179 -4.81 -0.01 9.91
CA GLU A 179 -3.56 -0.66 10.29
C GLU A 179 -2.57 -0.50 9.13
N VAL A 180 -1.34 -0.09 9.42
CA VAL A 180 -0.25 -0.13 8.45
C VAL A 180 0.48 -1.45 8.60
N GLY A 181 0.76 -2.11 7.49
CA GLY A 181 1.60 -3.30 7.44
C GLY A 181 2.64 -3.16 6.34
N TRP A 182 3.79 -3.81 6.53
CA TRP A 182 4.84 -3.84 5.53
C TRP A 182 5.48 -5.22 5.44
N ASN A 183 6.03 -5.53 4.28
CA ASN A 183 6.79 -6.74 4.03
C ASN A 183 8.11 -6.39 3.33
N VAL A 184 9.21 -6.92 3.84
CA VAL A 184 10.56 -6.69 3.30
C VAL A 184 10.90 -7.83 2.36
N GLN A 185 11.24 -7.51 1.11
CA GLN A 185 11.69 -8.50 0.15
C GLN A 185 13.21 -8.42 0.00
N PRO A 186 13.94 -9.47 0.41
CA PRO A 186 15.38 -9.50 0.28
C PRO A 186 15.80 -9.77 -1.17
N TRP A 187 17.07 -9.47 -1.49
CA TRP A 187 17.67 -9.95 -2.73
C TRP A 187 17.69 -11.48 -2.73
N PRO A 188 17.31 -12.13 -3.84
CA PRO A 188 17.52 -13.55 -3.97
C PRO A 188 19.03 -13.79 -3.92
N ALA A 189 19.51 -14.54 -2.92
CA ALA A 189 20.88 -15.02 -2.94
C ALA A 189 21.07 -15.84 -4.24
N ARG A 190 22.09 -15.50 -5.04
CA ARG A 190 22.47 -16.25 -6.24
C ARG A 190 22.70 -17.72 -5.83
N GLY A 191 21.73 -18.59 -6.13
CA GLY A 191 21.81 -20.03 -5.84
C GLY A 191 20.58 -20.65 -5.16
N THR A 192 19.67 -19.87 -4.57
CA THR A 192 18.52 -20.38 -3.79
C THR A 192 17.18 -20.41 -4.54
N THR A 193 17.19 -20.32 -5.87
CA THR A 193 15.96 -20.25 -6.68
C THR A 193 15.11 -21.53 -6.61
N HIS A 194 15.66 -22.65 -6.12
CA HIS A 194 14.95 -23.94 -6.01
C HIS A 194 14.37 -24.23 -4.62
N PHE A 195 14.61 -23.40 -3.60
CA PHE A 195 14.31 -23.72 -2.19
C PHE A 195 13.64 -22.58 -1.42
N LEU A 196 12.85 -21.73 -2.08
CA LEU A 196 11.96 -20.81 -1.36
C LEU A 196 10.56 -21.43 -1.27
N PRO A 197 10.12 -21.90 -0.09
CA PRO A 197 8.77 -22.40 0.10
C PRO A 197 7.76 -21.29 -0.21
N ARG A 198 6.60 -21.64 -0.75
CA ARG A 198 5.43 -20.73 -0.93
C ARG A 198 5.01 -20.01 0.37
N HIS A 199 5.52 -20.44 1.52
CA HIS A 199 5.29 -19.85 2.84
C HIS A 199 6.15 -18.59 3.10
N PHE A 200 7.19 -18.33 2.30
CA PHE A 200 7.99 -17.09 2.40
C PHE A 200 7.24 -15.84 1.90
N LEU A 201 6.10 -16.05 1.22
CA LEU A 201 5.13 -15.00 0.89
C LEU A 201 4.07 -14.81 1.99
N ARG A 202 4.18 -15.50 3.13
CA ARG A 202 3.38 -15.11 4.30
C ARG A 202 3.83 -13.70 4.70
N PRO A 203 2.90 -12.76 4.92
CA PRO A 203 3.26 -11.48 5.53
C PRO A 203 3.99 -11.81 6.83
N ILE A 204 5.28 -11.48 6.89
CA ILE A 204 6.02 -11.53 8.13
C ILE A 204 5.33 -10.51 9.03
N GLU A 205 4.74 -10.98 10.12
CA GLU A 205 3.95 -10.24 11.11
C GLU A 205 4.82 -9.27 11.93
N ASN A 206 5.74 -8.55 11.29
CA ASN A 206 6.69 -7.68 11.94
C ASN A 206 6.26 -6.22 11.80
N GLY A 207 5.52 -5.77 12.82
CA GLY A 207 5.18 -4.37 13.08
C GLY A 207 3.79 -3.98 12.58
N HIS A 208 2.81 -4.03 13.48
CA HIS A 208 1.55 -3.32 13.30
C HIS A 208 1.58 -2.13 14.25
N ASP A 209 1.62 -0.91 13.70
CA ASP A 209 1.20 0.24 14.49
C ASP A 209 -0.31 0.39 14.31
N VAL A 210 -1.04 0.14 15.39
CA VAL A 210 -2.50 0.15 15.44
C VAL A 210 -2.93 1.53 15.91
N THR A 211 -3.35 2.40 14.98
CA THR A 211 -3.91 3.70 15.35
C THR A 211 -5.43 3.75 15.13
N ARG A 212 -6.11 3.78 16.29
CA ARG A 212 -7.46 4.28 16.65
C ARG A 212 -8.74 3.64 16.05
N ARG A 213 -9.71 3.50 16.97
CA ARG A 213 -11.07 2.95 16.85
C ARG A 213 -12.03 3.96 16.21
N PHE A 214 -12.92 3.50 15.32
CA PHE A 214 -14.01 4.34 14.78
C PHE A 214 -15.33 4.14 15.54
N PHE A 215 -16.01 5.24 15.88
CA PHE A 215 -17.45 5.21 16.18
C PHE A 215 -18.25 5.41 14.89
N ALA A 216 -19.44 4.81 14.86
CA ALA A 216 -20.39 4.83 13.76
C ALA A 216 -20.65 6.25 13.23
N TYR A 217 -20.70 6.39 11.91
CA TYR A 217 -21.28 7.57 11.28
C TYR A 217 -22.78 7.63 11.62
N ARG A 218 -23.17 8.52 12.54
CA ARG A 218 -24.55 8.99 12.63
C ARG A 218 -24.81 9.83 11.39
N GLY A 219 -25.61 9.29 10.46
CA GLY A 219 -25.93 9.88 9.18
C GLY A 219 -26.16 11.39 9.24
N SER A 220 -25.23 12.19 8.71
CA SER A 220 -25.67 13.45 8.10
C SER A 220 -26.37 13.06 6.80
N PRO A 221 -27.64 13.47 6.60
CA PRO A 221 -28.35 13.17 5.37
C PRO A 221 -27.47 13.64 4.22
N SER A 222 -27.30 12.77 3.23
CA SER A 222 -26.98 13.23 1.89
C SER A 222 -28.02 14.30 1.55
N GLN A 223 -27.65 15.57 1.65
CA GLN A 223 -28.26 16.57 0.79
C GLN A 223 -27.95 16.07 -0.62
N ARG A 224 -28.92 15.36 -1.20
CA ARG A 224 -29.11 15.39 -2.64
C ARG A 224 -29.19 16.86 -2.99
N SER A 225 -28.07 17.47 -3.38
CA SER A 225 -28.10 18.58 -4.31
C SER A 225 -28.60 17.97 -5.62
N GLY A 226 -29.92 17.78 -5.68
CA GLY A 226 -30.62 17.65 -6.93
C GLY A 226 -30.48 18.99 -7.62
N THR A 227 -29.35 19.23 -8.29
CA THR A 227 -29.33 20.05 -9.48
C THR A 227 -30.20 19.32 -10.49
N LYS A 228 -31.53 19.46 -10.33
CA LYS A 228 -32.48 19.28 -11.41
C LYS A 228 -31.90 20.10 -12.54
N ARG A 229 -31.49 19.43 -13.62
CA ARG A 229 -31.29 20.04 -14.93
C ARG A 229 -32.63 20.67 -15.33
N SER A 230 -32.90 21.87 -14.83
CA SER A 230 -34.05 22.70 -15.15
C SER A 230 -33.90 23.39 -16.51
N GLY A 231 -32.80 23.12 -17.24
CA GLY A 231 -32.56 23.66 -18.58
C GLY A 231 -33.25 22.88 -19.69
N SER A 232 -33.30 21.55 -19.64
CA SER A 232 -33.85 20.75 -20.75
C SER A 232 -35.38 20.71 -20.79
N ALA A 233 -36.07 20.89 -19.66
CA ALA A 233 -37.53 20.97 -19.66
C ALA A 233 -38.03 22.33 -20.16
N LYS A 234 -37.32 23.42 -19.83
CA LYS A 234 -37.66 24.78 -20.29
C LYS A 234 -37.41 24.96 -21.78
N LEU A 235 -36.29 24.44 -22.30
CA LEU A 235 -35.98 24.43 -23.74
C LEU A 235 -36.92 23.53 -24.57
N ARG A 236 -37.51 22.50 -23.96
CA ARG A 236 -38.51 21.64 -24.64
C ARG A 236 -39.90 22.27 -24.64
N ALA A 237 -40.28 22.95 -23.55
CA ALA A 237 -41.54 23.71 -23.50
C ALA A 237 -41.54 24.93 -24.42
N GLU A 238 -40.42 25.67 -24.53
CA GLU A 238 -40.29 26.79 -25.47
C GLU A 238 -40.28 26.33 -26.94
N ARG A 239 -39.71 25.16 -27.24
CA ARG A 239 -39.74 24.58 -28.60
C ARG A 239 -41.11 24.05 -29.01
N GLU A 240 -41.92 23.59 -28.07
CA GLU A 240 -43.32 23.19 -28.32
C GLU A 240 -44.24 24.41 -28.48
N ALA A 241 -44.05 25.46 -27.68
CA ALA A 241 -44.79 26.73 -27.81
C ALA A 241 -44.50 27.44 -29.15
N ALA A 242 -43.25 27.40 -29.63
CA ALA A 242 -42.88 27.97 -30.93
C ALA A 242 -43.47 27.20 -32.13
N LYS A 243 -43.74 25.89 -31.99
CA LYS A 243 -44.40 25.08 -33.04
C LYS A 243 -45.91 25.32 -33.09
N GLY A 244 -46.54 25.65 -31.95
CA GLY A 244 -47.97 26.00 -31.90
C GLY A 244 -48.30 27.35 -32.56
N LEU A 245 -47.38 28.31 -32.54
CA LEU A 245 -47.58 29.62 -33.19
C LEU A 245 -47.37 29.62 -34.71
N SER A 246 -46.88 28.52 -35.30
CA SER A 246 -46.69 28.41 -36.75
C SER A 246 -47.98 28.10 -37.53
N TRP A 247 -49.09 27.78 -36.85
CA TRP A 247 -50.38 27.47 -37.47
C TRP A 247 -51.42 28.61 -37.36
N MET A 248 -51.01 29.79 -36.89
CA MET A 248 -51.90 30.95 -36.65
C MET A 248 -51.49 32.24 -37.41
N ARG A 249 -50.69 32.12 -38.47
CA ARG A 249 -50.60 33.15 -39.51
C ARG A 249 -50.77 32.45 -40.86
N LEU A 250 -51.86 32.83 -41.53
CA LEU A 250 -52.13 32.83 -42.98
C LEU A 250 -51.14 32.07 -43.87
#